data_AF-A0A354I5H1-F1
#
_entry.id   AF-A0A354I5H1-F1
#
_cell.length_a   1.000
_cell.length_b   1.000
_cell.length_c   1.000
_cell.angle_alpha   90.00
_cell.angle_beta   90.00
_cell.angle_gamma   90.00
#
_symmetry.space_group_name_H-M   'P 1'
#
loop_
_entity.id
_entity.type
_entity.pdbx_description
1 polymer ?
#
loop_
_entity_poly.entity_id
_entity_poly.type
_entity_poly.pdbx_seq_one_letter_code
_entity_poly.pdbx_strand_id
1 'polypeptide(L)'
;MAEFDREIKRLSKEFQVPETYHKKVDEILETIQEDCVAPPKKKSFVKAAIVVAVLCLAITGFFLFSGSEVAEASFLDTFKQTILDFFGMGEEESQKIGIESKKGDAVSKWDLMMELQEVVMDTQNIYTVVKITAPPGVEFRKGMTFDYFGFCEGTNYNQSALVSGARDCTLLEVMEDKKNIATFVVNIATDQQVEEGKEVTVFFKDLLEGSYQDNSEVLIEGMWSLSFTASYTNLKEITVKGTDDMQYPFADKTAQIKKIKLLPLGLTIVSDVSEIDEDTRNTTDTRCVIRLKMADGSEIVADSPDLKDDCLVNGGSIGWYDENGRHYQKYVGQFRKAIDINQVMGIYIAGYYVPVKNYGGQ
;
A
#
# COMPACT_ATOMS: atom_id res chain seq x y z
N MET A 1 40.48 6.91 -17.58
CA MET A 1 40.20 5.56 -17.02
C MET A 1 41.36 4.98 -16.21
N ALA A 2 42.63 5.29 -16.48
CA ALA A 2 43.78 4.62 -15.82
C ALA A 2 44.17 5.13 -14.41
N GLU A 3 43.57 6.23 -13.92
CA GLU A 3 43.93 6.85 -12.63
C GLU A 3 43.05 6.32 -11.48
N PHE A 4 41.77 6.13 -11.74
CA PHE A 4 40.79 5.57 -10.79
C PHE A 4 41.14 4.13 -10.37
N ASP A 5 41.56 3.30 -11.33
CA ASP A 5 41.97 1.92 -11.07
C ASP A 5 43.25 1.81 -10.22
N ARG A 6 44.11 2.84 -10.23
CA ARG A 6 45.31 2.88 -9.37
C ARG A 6 44.95 3.25 -7.95
N GLU A 7 43.98 4.16 -7.76
CA GLU A 7 43.48 4.57 -6.45
C GLU A 7 42.81 3.40 -5.72
N ILE A 8 41.96 2.63 -6.42
CA ILE A 8 41.28 1.44 -5.88
C ILE A 8 42.30 0.35 -5.48
N LYS A 9 43.33 0.10 -6.31
CA LYS A 9 44.38 -0.87 -5.98
C LYS A 9 45.23 -0.45 -4.78
N ARG A 10 45.45 0.85 -4.59
CA ARG A 10 46.16 1.39 -3.41
C ARG A 10 45.34 1.18 -2.14
N LEU A 11 44.05 1.54 -2.16
CA LEU A 11 43.14 1.40 -1.02
C LEU A 11 42.94 -0.07 -0.60
N SER A 12 42.91 -1.00 -1.56
CA SER A 12 42.79 -2.44 -1.25
C SER A 12 44.00 -3.04 -0.53
N LYS A 13 45.20 -2.43 -0.65
CA LYS A 13 46.41 -2.88 0.05
C LYS A 13 46.59 -2.24 1.42
N GLU A 14 45.97 -1.09 1.66
CA GLU A 14 45.99 -0.39 2.95
C GLU A 14 44.93 -0.93 3.93
N PHE A 15 43.98 -1.73 3.45
CA PHE A 15 42.96 -2.37 4.29
C PHE A 15 43.50 -3.66 4.94
N GLN A 16 44.33 -3.52 5.98
CA GLN A 16 44.62 -4.63 6.89
C GLN A 16 43.52 -4.72 7.94
N VAL A 17 42.72 -5.79 7.86
CA VAL A 17 41.71 -6.10 8.88
C VAL A 17 42.44 -6.32 10.22
N PRO A 18 42.11 -5.56 11.28
CA PRO A 18 42.77 -5.72 12.57
C PRO A 18 42.55 -7.13 13.14
N GLU A 19 43.60 -7.78 13.66
CA GLU A 19 43.52 -9.13 14.28
C GLU A 19 42.47 -9.24 15.40
N THR A 20 42.07 -8.10 15.99
CA THR A 20 40.99 -8.02 16.98
C THR A 20 39.62 -8.43 16.45
N TYR A 21 39.42 -8.42 15.12
CA TYR A 21 38.17 -8.85 14.49
C TYR A 21 38.01 -10.37 14.54
N HIS A 22 39.10 -11.13 14.39
CA HIS A 22 39.07 -12.59 14.45
C HIS A 22 38.77 -13.09 15.87
N LYS A 23 39.33 -12.43 16.90
CA LYS A 23 39.07 -12.77 18.31
C LYS A 23 37.60 -12.64 18.73
N LYS A 24 36.90 -11.61 18.25
CA LYS A 24 35.47 -11.42 18.57
C LYS A 24 34.57 -12.43 17.86
N VAL A 25 34.97 -12.89 16.68
CA VAL A 25 34.24 -13.92 15.94
C VAL A 25 34.40 -15.28 16.62
N ASP A 26 35.60 -15.61 17.12
CA ASP A 26 35.85 -16.85 17.84
C ASP A 26 35.11 -16.89 19.21
N GLU A 27 35.05 -15.79 19.96
CA GLU A 27 34.25 -15.69 21.20
C GLU A 27 32.75 -15.90 20.95
N ILE A 28 32.22 -15.38 19.83
CA ILE A 28 30.80 -15.55 19.46
C ILE A 28 30.53 -17.01 19.05
N LEU A 29 31.47 -17.66 18.37
CA LEU A 29 31.31 -19.05 17.93
C LEU A 29 31.40 -20.06 19.09
N GLU A 30 32.24 -19.82 20.11
CA GLU A 30 32.28 -20.65 21.32
C GLU A 30 31.01 -20.51 22.16
N THR A 31 30.43 -19.30 22.24
CA THR A 31 29.19 -19.05 23.00
C THR A 31 27.96 -19.77 22.40
N ILE A 32 28.00 -20.09 21.10
CA ILE A 32 26.90 -20.74 20.39
C ILE A 32 26.96 -22.28 20.51
N GLN A 33 28.09 -22.88 20.91
CA GLN A 33 28.24 -24.34 20.98
C GLN A 33 27.81 -24.98 22.31
N GLU A 34 27.63 -24.24 23.42
CA GLU A 34 27.39 -24.86 24.73
C GLU A 34 25.92 -25.08 25.15
N ASP A 35 24.93 -24.46 24.50
CA ASP A 35 23.52 -24.67 24.90
C ASP A 35 22.75 -25.56 23.91
N CYS A 36 23.11 -26.84 23.88
CA CYS A 36 22.29 -27.90 23.29
C CYS A 36 22.31 -29.20 24.10
N VAL A 37 21.16 -29.45 24.75
CA VAL A 37 20.48 -30.74 25.05
C VAL A 37 20.78 -31.48 26.37
N ALA A 38 19.73 -31.63 27.20
CA ALA A 38 19.34 -32.88 27.89
C ALA A 38 17.87 -32.85 28.43
N PRO A 39 17.20 -34.02 28.66
CA PRO A 39 15.79 -34.29 28.28
C PRO A 39 14.80 -34.54 29.48
N PRO A 40 13.53 -35.01 29.30
CA PRO A 40 12.38 -34.68 30.16
C PRO A 40 12.03 -35.69 31.27
N LYS A 41 11.19 -35.27 32.25
CA LYS A 41 10.25 -36.03 33.16
C LYS A 41 9.79 -35.07 34.28
N LYS A 42 8.62 -35.11 34.97
CA LYS A 42 7.55 -36.09 35.22
C LYS A 42 6.32 -35.35 35.81
N LYS A 43 5.13 -35.97 35.72
CA LYS A 43 3.83 -35.55 36.30
C LYS A 43 3.83 -35.42 37.83
N SER A 44 3.01 -34.49 38.36
CA SER A 44 2.37 -34.59 39.67
C SER A 44 1.02 -33.87 39.67
N PHE A 45 -0.01 -34.57 40.12
CA PHE A 45 -1.37 -34.10 40.41
C PHE A 45 -1.41 -33.59 41.85
N VAL A 46 -1.98 -32.41 42.12
CA VAL A 46 -2.80 -32.18 43.32
C VAL A 46 -3.93 -31.19 42.97
N LYS A 47 -5.18 -31.67 43.15
CA LYS A 47 -6.41 -30.88 43.22
C LYS A 47 -6.50 -30.22 44.60
N ALA A 48 -6.92 -28.96 44.69
CA ALA A 48 -8.11 -28.55 45.46
C ALA A 48 -8.25 -27.02 45.51
N ALA A 49 -9.40 -26.56 45.03
CA ALA A 49 -10.22 -25.48 45.57
C ALA A 49 -9.57 -24.10 45.82
N ILE A 50 -9.93 -23.12 44.99
CA ILE A 50 -10.77 -21.96 45.39
C ILE A 50 -11.43 -21.42 44.11
N VAL A 51 -12.71 -21.75 43.97
CA VAL A 51 -13.68 -20.98 43.18
C VAL A 51 -13.89 -19.65 43.92
N VAL A 52 -14.17 -18.56 43.21
CA VAL A 52 -14.42 -17.17 43.69
C VAL A 52 -13.25 -16.16 43.59
N ALA A 53 -12.49 -16.16 42.49
CA ALA A 53 -11.72 -14.97 42.07
C ALA A 53 -11.74 -14.74 40.54
N VAL A 54 -12.72 -15.33 39.84
CA VAL A 54 -12.93 -15.22 38.38
C VAL A 54 -13.95 -14.13 38.02
N LEU A 55 -14.35 -13.25 38.95
CA LEU A 55 -15.29 -12.17 38.65
C LEU A 55 -14.92 -10.76 39.15
N CYS A 56 -13.70 -10.53 39.68
CA CYS A 56 -13.28 -9.19 40.14
C CYS A 56 -11.89 -8.71 39.68
N LEU A 57 -11.22 -9.39 38.74
CA LEU A 57 -9.99 -8.90 38.10
C LEU A 57 -10.17 -8.50 36.63
N ALA A 58 -11.41 -8.46 36.14
CA ALA A 58 -11.78 -7.93 34.84
C ALA A 58 -11.99 -6.40 34.83
N ILE A 59 -11.68 -5.67 35.92
CA ILE A 59 -11.92 -4.22 36.05
C ILE A 59 -10.68 -3.43 36.54
N THR A 60 -9.53 -4.07 36.81
CA THR A 60 -8.33 -3.40 37.35
C THR A 60 -7.02 -3.71 36.63
N GLY A 61 -7.08 -3.98 35.32
CA GLY A 61 -5.93 -3.96 34.42
C GLY A 61 -5.92 -2.79 33.42
N PHE A 62 -6.93 -1.92 33.51
CA PHE A 62 -7.18 -0.80 32.58
C PHE A 62 -6.48 0.52 33.00
N PHE A 63 -5.64 0.53 34.04
CA PHE A 63 -5.16 1.79 34.63
C PHE A 63 -3.70 1.84 35.13
N LEU A 64 -2.76 1.07 34.55
CA LEU A 64 -1.32 1.25 34.86
C LEU A 64 -0.39 1.10 33.64
N PHE A 65 -0.62 1.88 32.59
CA PHE A 65 0.42 2.32 31.65
C PHE A 65 0.14 3.77 31.22
N SER A 66 0.09 4.68 32.18
CA SER A 66 0.31 6.11 31.97
C SER A 66 1.75 6.42 32.33
N GLY A 67 2.58 6.61 31.30
CA GLY A 67 4.01 6.82 31.46
C GLY A 67 4.76 7.05 30.15
N SER A 68 4.40 8.09 29.39
CA SER A 68 5.31 9.12 28.86
C SER A 68 4.66 9.92 27.71
N GLU A 69 4.13 11.09 28.05
CA GLU A 69 3.69 12.16 27.13
C GLU A 69 4.86 12.81 26.35
N VAL A 70 5.98 12.09 26.15
CA VAL A 70 7.18 12.56 25.44
C VAL A 70 7.52 11.65 24.24
N ALA A 71 6.83 10.51 24.08
CA ALA A 71 7.01 9.60 22.95
C ALA A 71 6.01 9.81 21.79
N GLU A 72 4.90 10.53 22.02
CA GLU A 72 3.86 10.72 20.99
C GLU A 72 4.33 11.57 19.81
N ALA A 73 5.24 12.54 20.04
CA ALA A 73 5.82 13.34 18.96
C ALA A 73 6.81 12.52 18.10
N SER A 74 7.65 11.67 18.71
CA SER A 74 8.65 10.87 18.00
C SER A 74 8.02 9.74 17.17
N PHE A 75 6.91 9.18 17.63
CA PHE A 75 6.21 8.10 16.92
C PHE A 75 5.38 8.64 15.75
N LEU A 76 4.69 9.77 15.92
CA LEU A 76 3.93 10.42 14.83
C LEU A 76 4.81 10.90 13.67
N ASP A 77 6.02 11.38 13.96
CA ASP A 77 6.97 11.81 12.93
C ASP A 77 7.52 10.60 12.15
N THR A 78 7.84 9.50 12.83
CA THR A 78 8.24 8.23 12.18
C THR A 78 7.07 7.58 11.41
N PHE A 79 5.84 7.83 11.84
CA PHE A 79 4.59 7.24 11.33
C PHE A 79 4.04 7.97 10.10
N LYS A 80 4.04 9.31 10.08
CA LYS A 80 3.89 10.07 8.83
C LYS A 80 5.01 9.71 7.88
N GLN A 81 6.25 9.60 8.37
CA GLN A 81 7.33 9.08 7.55
C GLN A 81 7.04 7.68 7.03
N THR A 82 6.28 6.80 7.68
CA THR A 82 5.98 5.46 7.16
C THR A 82 5.08 5.48 5.91
N ILE A 83 3.99 6.25 5.92
CA ILE A 83 3.14 6.45 4.72
C ILE A 83 3.90 7.25 3.66
N LEU A 84 4.65 8.26 4.08
CA LEU A 84 5.40 9.09 3.16
C LEU A 84 6.54 8.30 2.52
N ASP A 85 7.28 7.48 3.27
CA ASP A 85 8.29 6.54 2.80
C ASP A 85 7.68 5.50 1.87
N PHE A 86 6.49 4.98 2.19
CA PHE A 86 5.73 4.13 1.26
C PHE A 86 5.48 4.85 -0.07
N PHE A 87 5.09 6.12 -0.01
CA PHE A 87 4.94 6.96 -1.20
C PHE A 87 6.25 7.59 -1.71
N GLY A 88 7.41 7.31 -1.10
CA GLY A 88 8.72 7.90 -1.40
C GLY A 88 8.86 9.41 -1.19
N MET A 89 8.13 10.00 -0.24
CA MET A 89 8.05 11.43 0.09
C MET A 89 8.67 11.75 1.46
N GLY A 90 9.12 13.01 1.64
CA GLY A 90 9.46 13.57 2.95
C GLY A 90 8.30 14.34 3.61
N GLU A 91 8.39 14.62 4.91
CA GLU A 91 7.33 15.31 5.66
C GLU A 91 7.02 16.72 5.13
N GLU A 92 8.03 17.47 4.68
CA GLU A 92 7.85 18.78 4.06
C GLU A 92 7.16 18.71 2.67
N GLU A 93 7.28 17.59 1.96
CA GLU A 93 6.63 17.37 0.66
C GLU A 93 5.16 17.00 0.83
N SER A 94 4.83 16.28 1.90
CA SER A 94 3.45 15.90 2.24
C SER A 94 2.51 17.11 2.42
N GLN A 95 2.98 18.18 3.08
CA GLN A 95 2.21 19.40 3.30
C GLN A 95 2.01 20.19 2.01
N LYS A 96 2.98 20.14 1.09
CA LYS A 96 2.87 20.76 -0.25
C LYS A 96 1.83 20.02 -1.10
N ILE A 97 1.81 18.70 -1.01
CA ILE A 97 0.92 17.82 -1.79
C ILE A 97 -0.48 17.71 -1.17
N GLY A 98 -0.62 18.02 0.14
CA GLY A 98 -1.91 18.13 0.84
C GLY A 98 -2.51 16.78 1.22
N ILE A 99 -1.68 15.85 1.73
CA ILE A 99 -2.14 14.56 2.25
C ILE A 99 -2.27 14.67 3.77
N GLU A 100 -3.49 14.54 4.29
CA GLU A 100 -3.78 14.50 5.74
C GLU A 100 -4.20 13.10 6.17
N SER A 101 -3.86 12.69 7.40
CA SER A 101 -4.13 11.34 7.91
C SER A 101 -5.17 11.31 9.03
N LYS A 102 -5.95 10.23 9.12
CA LYS A 102 -6.91 9.99 10.21
C LYS A 102 -6.73 8.61 10.83
N LYS A 103 -6.71 8.55 12.16
CA LYS A 103 -6.61 7.32 12.95
C LYS A 103 -7.98 6.67 13.13
N GLY A 104 -8.03 5.33 13.05
CA GLY A 104 -9.27 4.54 13.12
C GLY A 104 -9.36 3.57 14.29
N ASP A 105 -10.41 2.75 14.26
CA ASP A 105 -10.79 1.80 15.31
C ASP A 105 -9.92 0.54 15.36
N ALA A 106 -9.95 -0.17 16.49
CA ALA A 106 -9.26 -1.45 16.70
C ALA A 106 -10.27 -2.60 16.87
N VAL A 107 -9.96 -3.76 16.29
CA VAL A 107 -10.76 -4.98 16.43
C VAL A 107 -9.88 -6.15 16.87
N SER A 108 -10.35 -6.88 17.89
CA SER A 108 -9.68 -8.05 18.43
C SER A 108 -10.57 -9.29 18.28
N LYS A 109 -10.03 -10.33 17.64
CA LYS A 109 -10.50 -11.72 17.78
C LYS A 109 -9.36 -12.54 18.39
N TRP A 110 -9.69 -13.74 18.90
CA TRP A 110 -8.79 -14.54 19.74
C TRP A 110 -7.42 -14.86 19.10
N ASP A 111 -7.30 -14.77 17.77
CA ASP A 111 -6.09 -15.19 17.06
C ASP A 111 -5.33 -14.07 16.34
N LEU A 112 -5.94 -12.91 16.04
CA LEU A 112 -5.25 -11.72 15.56
C LEU A 112 -5.89 -10.46 16.15
N MET A 113 -5.04 -9.51 16.55
CA MET A 113 -5.46 -8.15 16.85
C MET A 113 -5.09 -7.25 15.69
N MET A 114 -6.07 -6.52 15.15
CA MET A 114 -5.86 -5.58 14.05
C MET A 114 -6.26 -4.18 14.48
N GLU A 115 -5.43 -3.21 14.13
CA GLU A 115 -5.62 -1.80 14.45
C GLU A 115 -5.48 -0.97 13.18
N LEU A 116 -6.54 -0.24 12.80
CA LEU A 116 -6.48 0.69 11.67
C LEU A 116 -5.70 1.94 12.10
N GLN A 117 -4.46 2.05 11.63
CA GLN A 117 -3.59 3.15 12.01
C GLN A 117 -3.89 4.40 11.20
N GLU A 118 -4.07 4.25 9.88
CA GLU A 118 -4.23 5.38 8.97
C GLU A 118 -5.07 5.01 7.75
N VAL A 119 -5.80 6.00 7.23
CA VAL A 119 -6.45 5.96 5.93
C VAL A 119 -6.02 7.17 5.13
N VAL A 120 -5.54 6.93 3.91
CA VAL A 120 -5.31 7.95 2.88
C VAL A 120 -6.17 7.59 1.70
N MET A 121 -7.02 8.53 1.28
CA MET A 121 -7.89 8.31 0.13
C MET A 121 -8.09 9.57 -0.71
N ASP A 122 -8.25 9.33 -2.00
CA ASP A 122 -8.76 10.28 -2.99
C ASP A 122 -10.05 9.72 -3.63
N THR A 123 -10.52 10.32 -4.72
CA THR A 123 -11.78 9.89 -5.36
C THR A 123 -11.76 8.50 -6.00
N GLN A 124 -10.60 7.90 -6.24
CA GLN A 124 -10.43 6.60 -6.92
C GLN A 124 -9.44 5.65 -6.23
N ASN A 125 -8.63 6.14 -5.29
CA ASN A 125 -7.62 5.35 -4.60
C ASN A 125 -7.86 5.40 -3.09
N ILE A 126 -7.80 4.24 -2.45
CA ILE A 126 -7.87 4.10 -0.99
C ILE A 126 -6.64 3.33 -0.55
N TYR A 127 -5.98 3.83 0.49
CA TYR A 127 -4.85 3.20 1.18
C TYR A 127 -5.19 3.13 2.67
N THR A 128 -4.98 1.97 3.27
CA THR A 128 -5.13 1.77 4.70
C THR A 128 -3.87 1.15 5.27
N VAL A 129 -3.38 1.70 6.37
CA VAL A 129 -2.27 1.13 7.14
C VAL A 129 -2.86 0.39 8.32
N VAL A 130 -2.61 -0.90 8.39
CA VAL A 130 -3.14 -1.77 9.43
C VAL A 130 -1.98 -2.40 10.17
N LYS A 131 -1.97 -2.18 11.49
CA LYS A 131 -1.05 -2.88 12.39
C LYS A 131 -1.69 -4.18 12.83
N ILE A 132 -0.96 -5.28 12.71
CA ILE A 132 -1.44 -6.62 13.01
C ILE A 132 -0.53 -7.22 14.07
N THR A 133 -1.13 -7.71 15.15
CA THR A 133 -0.45 -8.46 16.20
C THR A 133 -0.97 -9.88 16.20
N ALA A 134 -0.08 -10.82 15.92
CA ALA A 134 -0.34 -12.24 15.94
C ALA A 134 0.03 -12.86 17.30
N PRO A 135 -0.36 -14.12 17.58
CA PRO A 135 0.02 -14.81 18.80
C PRO A 135 1.54 -15.00 18.84
N PRO A 136 2.16 -15.17 20.02
CA PRO A 136 3.63 -15.25 20.15
C PRO A 136 4.31 -16.37 19.35
N GLY A 137 3.55 -17.38 18.88
CA GLY A 137 4.05 -18.46 18.03
C GLY A 137 4.10 -18.15 16.53
N VAL A 138 3.60 -16.99 16.10
CA VAL A 138 3.57 -16.57 14.70
C VAL A 138 4.51 -15.39 14.51
N GLU A 139 5.52 -15.56 13.66
CA GLU A 139 6.45 -14.50 13.27
C GLU A 139 6.13 -14.03 11.86
N PHE A 140 5.95 -12.73 11.69
CA PHE A 140 5.80 -12.12 10.38
C PHE A 140 7.11 -12.14 9.59
N ARG A 141 7.03 -12.49 8.31
CA ARG A 141 8.16 -12.58 7.37
C ARG A 141 7.76 -11.99 6.02
N LYS A 142 8.76 -11.56 5.25
CA LYS A 142 8.54 -11.01 3.91
C LYS A 142 7.78 -12.01 3.04
N GLY A 143 6.73 -11.54 2.38
CA GLY A 143 5.89 -12.34 1.48
C GLY A 143 4.61 -12.88 2.12
N MET A 144 4.44 -12.74 3.44
CA MET A 144 3.18 -13.06 4.11
C MET A 144 2.07 -12.09 3.67
N THR A 145 0.87 -12.63 3.47
CA THR A 145 -0.32 -11.90 3.04
C THR A 145 -1.59 -12.61 3.51
N PHE A 146 -2.76 -12.23 2.99
CA PHE A 146 -4.06 -12.80 3.34
C PHE A 146 -4.67 -13.54 2.16
N ASP A 147 -5.40 -14.64 2.42
CA ASP A 147 -6.18 -15.39 1.42
C ASP A 147 -7.26 -14.54 0.77
N TYR A 148 -7.86 -13.60 1.48
CA TYR A 148 -8.79 -12.68 0.83
C TYR A 148 -8.81 -11.36 1.57
N PHE A 149 -8.68 -10.26 0.83
CA PHE A 149 -8.73 -8.93 1.41
C PHE A 149 -9.38 -7.96 0.43
N GLY A 150 -9.76 -6.79 0.92
CA GLY A 150 -10.32 -5.74 0.08
C GLY A 150 -11.19 -4.77 0.86
N PHE A 151 -12.06 -4.10 0.11
CA PHE A 151 -12.92 -3.05 0.64
C PHE A 151 -14.39 -3.35 0.30
N CYS A 152 -15.30 -2.97 1.20
CA CYS A 152 -16.73 -2.92 0.92
C CYS A 152 -17.37 -1.70 1.58
N GLU A 153 -18.47 -1.22 1.04
CA GLU A 153 -19.28 -0.20 1.70
C GLU A 153 -20.04 -0.79 2.90
N GLY A 154 -20.13 -0.01 3.97
CA GLY A 154 -20.78 -0.37 5.23
C GLY A 154 -19.80 -0.46 6.40
N THR A 155 -20.28 -1.00 7.51
CA THR A 155 -19.54 -1.09 8.78
C THR A 155 -19.02 -2.49 9.10
N ASN A 156 -19.25 -3.47 8.22
CA ASN A 156 -18.76 -4.83 8.31
C ASN A 156 -18.61 -5.43 6.90
N TYR A 157 -17.87 -6.54 6.79
CA TYR A 157 -17.77 -7.29 5.54
C TYR A 157 -19.15 -7.60 4.94
N ASN A 158 -19.34 -7.16 3.70
CA ASN A 158 -20.52 -7.45 2.90
C ASN A 158 -20.12 -7.76 1.45
N GLN A 159 -20.26 -9.02 1.06
CA GLN A 159 -19.93 -9.47 -0.29
C GLN A 159 -20.75 -8.75 -1.38
N SER A 160 -21.97 -8.30 -1.08
CA SER A 160 -22.83 -7.62 -2.05
C SER A 160 -22.49 -6.14 -2.23
N ALA A 161 -21.62 -5.60 -1.36
CA ALA A 161 -21.19 -4.19 -1.37
C ALA A 161 -19.68 -4.07 -1.56
N LEU A 162 -19.03 -5.06 -2.19
CA LEU A 162 -17.60 -5.01 -2.48
C LEU A 162 -17.29 -3.83 -3.41
N VAL A 163 -16.25 -3.09 -3.05
CA VAL A 163 -15.67 -2.08 -3.94
C VAL A 163 -14.83 -2.82 -4.97
N SER A 164 -15.17 -2.68 -6.25
CA SER A 164 -14.42 -3.28 -7.34
C SER A 164 -13.13 -2.52 -7.63
N GLY A 165 -12.06 -3.22 -7.96
CA GLY A 165 -10.81 -2.56 -8.32
C GLY A 165 -9.61 -3.49 -8.22
N ALA A 166 -8.46 -2.99 -8.67
CA ALA A 166 -7.20 -3.64 -8.39
C ALA A 166 -6.81 -3.35 -6.94
N ARG A 167 -6.46 -4.40 -6.21
CA ARG A 167 -6.14 -4.34 -4.79
C ARG A 167 -4.82 -5.06 -4.53
N ASP A 168 -4.09 -4.58 -3.55
CA ASP A 168 -2.87 -5.22 -3.06
C ASP A 168 -2.81 -5.14 -1.53
N CYS A 169 -2.06 -6.07 -0.93
CA CYS A 169 -1.82 -6.15 0.50
C CYS A 169 -0.35 -6.47 0.73
N THR A 170 0.41 -5.44 1.06
CA THR A 170 1.86 -5.50 1.21
C THR A 170 2.23 -5.44 2.69
N LEU A 171 3.02 -6.42 3.15
CA LEU A 171 3.73 -6.33 4.42
C LEU A 171 4.83 -5.27 4.28
N LEU A 172 4.69 -4.18 5.04
CA LEU A 172 5.59 -3.03 4.99
C LEU A 172 6.78 -3.21 5.94
N GLU A 173 6.48 -3.54 7.20
CA GLU A 173 7.48 -3.59 8.27
C GLU A 173 7.11 -4.67 9.29
N VAL A 174 8.14 -5.33 9.83
CA VAL A 174 8.02 -6.19 11.02
C VAL A 174 8.74 -5.50 12.18
N MET A 175 8.11 -5.40 13.33
CA MET A 175 8.70 -4.75 14.50
C MET A 175 9.94 -5.54 14.98
N GLU A 176 11.10 -4.87 15.04
CA GLU A 176 12.40 -5.52 15.30
C GLU A 176 12.40 -6.37 16.58
N ASP A 177 11.88 -5.82 17.68
CA ASP A 177 11.86 -6.48 18.99
C ASP A 177 10.68 -7.45 19.18
N LYS A 178 9.69 -7.43 18.27
CA LYS A 178 8.44 -8.20 18.38
C LYS A 178 8.00 -8.67 17.00
N LYS A 179 8.60 -9.77 16.54
CA LYS A 179 8.35 -10.34 15.21
C LYS A 179 6.90 -10.79 14.97
N ASN A 180 6.09 -10.93 16.02
CA ASN A 180 4.66 -11.19 15.91
C ASN A 180 3.81 -9.92 15.72
N ILE A 181 4.45 -8.76 15.49
CA ILE A 181 3.80 -7.48 15.20
C ILE A 181 4.34 -6.96 13.87
N ALA A 182 3.43 -6.66 12.93
CA ALA A 182 3.78 -6.12 11.63
C ALA A 182 2.78 -5.05 11.17
N THR A 183 3.24 -4.20 10.26
CA THR A 183 2.45 -3.18 9.58
C THR A 183 2.20 -3.62 8.14
N PHE A 184 0.94 -3.60 7.74
CA PHE A 184 0.49 -3.89 6.38
C PHE A 184 -0.10 -2.64 5.75
N VAL A 185 0.14 -2.46 4.46
CA VAL A 185 -0.57 -1.50 3.61
C VAL A 185 -1.54 -2.27 2.74
N VAL A 186 -2.81 -1.92 2.80
CA VAL A 186 -3.84 -2.43 1.89
C VAL A 186 -4.32 -1.28 1.04
N ASN A 187 -4.31 -1.46 -0.27
CA ASN A 187 -4.67 -0.45 -1.23
C ASN A 187 -5.69 -0.98 -2.24
N ILE A 188 -6.52 -0.09 -2.75
CA ILE A 188 -7.39 -0.34 -3.89
C ILE A 188 -7.39 0.86 -4.84
N ALA A 189 -7.28 0.56 -6.13
CA ALA A 189 -7.55 1.45 -7.24
C ALA A 189 -8.91 1.06 -7.82
N THR A 190 -9.93 1.90 -7.65
CA THR A 190 -11.31 1.61 -8.02
C THR A 190 -11.79 2.52 -9.14
N ASP A 191 -12.52 1.97 -10.11
CA ASP A 191 -13.28 2.72 -11.12
C ASP A 191 -14.65 3.19 -10.60
N GLN A 192 -15.06 2.69 -9.43
CA GLN A 192 -16.26 3.10 -8.69
C GLN A 192 -15.87 4.03 -7.55
N GLN A 193 -16.26 5.30 -7.66
CA GLN A 193 -15.96 6.30 -6.64
C GLN A 193 -16.74 5.98 -5.35
N VAL A 194 -16.01 5.86 -4.24
CA VAL A 194 -16.63 5.82 -2.90
C VAL A 194 -16.91 7.24 -2.44
N GLU A 195 -18.19 7.56 -2.20
CA GLU A 195 -18.59 8.92 -1.82
C GLU A 195 -18.07 9.33 -0.45
N GLU A 196 -17.77 10.62 -0.29
CA GLU A 196 -17.35 11.19 1.00
C GLU A 196 -18.48 11.08 2.04
N GLY A 197 -18.12 10.72 3.27
CA GLY A 197 -19.06 10.49 4.37
C GLY A 197 -19.70 9.10 4.38
N LYS A 198 -19.41 8.22 3.41
CA LYS A 198 -19.85 6.83 3.44
C LYS A 198 -19.02 6.00 4.42
N GLU A 199 -19.65 5.02 5.04
CA GLU A 199 -18.93 4.00 5.80
C GLU A 199 -18.27 3.00 4.85
N VAL A 200 -17.01 2.68 5.12
CA VAL A 200 -16.20 1.75 4.35
C VAL A 200 -15.54 0.78 5.32
N THR A 201 -15.45 -0.48 4.93
CA THR A 201 -14.76 -1.53 5.68
C THR A 201 -13.60 -2.06 4.85
N VAL A 202 -12.40 -2.06 5.42
CA VAL A 202 -11.30 -2.94 4.96
C VAL A 202 -11.44 -4.28 5.65
N PHE A 203 -11.35 -5.37 4.90
CA PHE A 203 -11.50 -6.73 5.43
C PHE A 203 -10.33 -7.63 5.05
N PHE A 204 -10.14 -8.66 5.86
CA PHE A 204 -9.07 -9.64 5.76
C PHE A 204 -9.60 -11.03 6.09
N LYS A 205 -9.18 -12.03 5.35
CA LYS A 205 -9.52 -13.43 5.53
C LYS A 205 -8.24 -14.25 5.48
N ASP A 206 -8.07 -15.12 6.47
CA ASP A 206 -7.01 -16.12 6.62
C ASP A 206 -5.58 -15.60 6.37
N LEU A 207 -4.75 -15.56 7.41
CA LEU A 207 -3.34 -15.18 7.27
C LEU A 207 -2.54 -16.33 6.65
N LEU A 208 -1.72 -16.02 5.64
CA LEU A 208 -0.89 -16.97 4.89
C LEU A 208 0.59 -16.82 5.22
N GLU A 209 1.33 -17.93 5.26
CA GLU A 209 2.79 -17.95 5.45
C GLU A 209 3.56 -17.48 4.20
N GLY A 210 2.97 -17.65 3.02
CA GLY A 210 3.60 -17.38 1.73
C GLY A 210 2.82 -16.41 0.85
N SER A 211 3.39 -16.12 -0.32
CA SER A 211 2.71 -15.33 -1.33
C SER A 211 1.48 -16.07 -1.86
N TYR A 212 0.52 -15.31 -2.38
CA TYR A 212 -0.71 -15.84 -2.97
C TYR A 212 -0.46 -16.81 -4.15
N GLN A 213 0.74 -16.77 -4.75
CA GLN A 213 1.10 -17.56 -5.94
C GLN A 213 1.82 -18.87 -5.62
N ASP A 214 2.28 -19.06 -4.39
CA ASP A 214 2.96 -20.27 -3.93
C ASP A 214 1.98 -21.17 -3.15
N ASN A 215 2.33 -22.44 -2.92
CA ASN A 215 1.60 -23.37 -2.05
C ASN A 215 1.53 -22.81 -0.61
N SER A 216 0.63 -21.87 -0.40
CA SER A 216 0.52 -21.05 0.79
C SER A 216 -0.22 -21.83 1.86
N GLU A 217 0.40 -21.98 3.02
CA GLU A 217 -0.22 -22.58 4.19
C GLU A 217 -0.97 -21.49 4.97
N VAL A 218 -2.21 -21.80 5.37
CA VAL A 218 -2.98 -20.94 6.25
C VAL A 218 -2.41 -21.07 7.66
N LEU A 219 -1.88 -19.97 8.18
CA LEU A 219 -1.34 -19.91 9.55
C LEU A 219 -2.42 -19.63 10.58
N ILE A 220 -3.34 -18.74 10.24
CA ILE A 220 -4.43 -18.34 11.13
C ILE A 220 -5.70 -18.19 10.31
N GLU A 221 -6.68 -19.04 10.59
CA GLU A 221 -8.01 -18.95 10.00
C GLU A 221 -8.84 -17.85 10.68
N GLY A 222 -9.59 -17.08 9.89
CA GLY A 222 -10.51 -16.10 10.42
C GLY A 222 -10.92 -15.03 9.42
N MET A 223 -11.81 -14.15 9.88
CA MET A 223 -12.27 -12.98 9.14
C MET A 223 -12.23 -11.76 10.06
N TRP A 224 -11.55 -10.72 9.59
CA TRP A 224 -11.40 -9.45 10.29
C TRP A 224 -11.89 -8.31 9.41
N SER A 225 -12.37 -7.25 10.06
CA SER A 225 -12.95 -6.09 9.41
C SER A 225 -12.69 -4.88 10.27
N LEU A 226 -12.21 -3.81 9.66
CA LEU A 226 -11.99 -2.51 10.28
C LEU A 226 -12.77 -1.49 9.45
N SER A 227 -13.58 -0.67 10.12
CA SER A 227 -14.46 0.28 9.44
C SER A 227 -14.04 1.71 9.70
N PHE A 228 -14.27 2.58 8.73
CA PHE A 228 -13.97 3.99 8.78
C PHE A 228 -14.93 4.78 7.88
N THR A 229 -15.16 6.04 8.24
CA THR A 229 -15.90 6.96 7.38
C THR A 229 -14.96 7.50 6.29
N ALA A 230 -15.36 7.34 5.03
CA ALA A 230 -14.68 7.90 3.87
C ALA A 230 -14.54 9.42 4.00
N SER A 231 -13.31 9.91 3.90
CA SER A 231 -12.99 11.33 3.94
C SER A 231 -11.80 11.57 3.02
N TYR A 232 -11.98 12.40 2.01
CA TYR A 232 -10.91 12.62 1.03
C TYR A 232 -9.78 13.39 1.68
N THR A 233 -8.65 12.69 1.82
CA THR A 233 -7.43 13.23 2.41
C THR A 233 -6.69 14.15 1.45
N ASN A 234 -6.99 14.08 0.15
CA ASN A 234 -6.46 14.96 -0.88
C ASN A 234 -7.52 15.28 -1.93
N LEU A 235 -7.88 16.57 -2.03
CA LEU A 235 -8.84 17.08 -3.02
C LEU A 235 -8.16 17.82 -4.18
N LYS A 236 -6.83 17.95 -4.16
CA LYS A 236 -6.11 18.62 -5.26
C LYS A 236 -6.14 17.69 -6.48
N GLU A 237 -7.04 17.98 -7.39
CA GLU A 237 -7.12 17.34 -8.70
C GLU A 237 -6.86 18.34 -9.82
N ILE A 238 -6.15 17.90 -10.85
CA ILE A 238 -6.05 18.63 -12.11
C ILE A 238 -6.89 17.88 -13.14
N THR A 239 -7.94 18.55 -13.66
CA THR A 239 -8.62 18.09 -14.86
C THR A 239 -7.91 18.66 -16.08
N VAL A 240 -7.36 17.79 -16.92
CA VAL A 240 -6.70 18.20 -18.17
C VAL A 240 -7.77 18.64 -19.17
N LYS A 241 -7.67 19.87 -19.66
CA LYS A 241 -8.61 20.46 -20.62
C LYS A 241 -8.09 20.34 -22.05
N GLY A 242 -9.00 20.35 -23.02
CA GLY A 242 -8.64 20.28 -24.45
C GLY A 242 -8.41 18.85 -24.95
N THR A 243 -8.93 17.87 -24.22
CA THR A 243 -8.91 16.46 -24.60
C THR A 243 -10.03 16.08 -25.56
N ASP A 244 -11.07 16.91 -25.68
CA ASP A 244 -12.38 16.53 -26.25
C ASP A 244 -12.30 16.02 -27.69
N ASP A 245 -11.33 16.47 -28.49
CA ASP A 245 -11.14 16.06 -29.89
C ASP A 245 -9.97 15.06 -30.08
N MET A 246 -9.31 14.68 -28.99
CA MET A 246 -8.10 13.88 -29.07
C MET A 246 -8.44 12.40 -29.23
N GLN A 247 -7.92 11.82 -30.30
CA GLN A 247 -8.03 10.41 -30.58
C GLN A 247 -6.69 9.71 -30.39
N TYR A 248 -6.73 8.47 -29.92
CA TYR A 248 -5.57 7.61 -29.84
C TYR A 248 -5.90 6.21 -30.37
N PRO A 249 -4.91 5.48 -30.90
CA PRO A 249 -5.10 4.10 -31.31
C PRO A 249 -5.61 3.25 -30.14
N PHE A 250 -6.69 2.51 -30.39
CA PHE A 250 -7.32 1.63 -29.41
C PHE A 250 -7.77 0.36 -30.12
N ALA A 251 -7.15 -0.77 -29.80
CA ALA A 251 -7.33 -2.02 -30.53
C ALA A 251 -7.10 -1.82 -32.05
N ASP A 252 -8.10 -2.14 -32.89
CA ASP A 252 -8.09 -1.98 -34.34
C ASP A 252 -8.73 -0.65 -34.83
N LYS A 253 -9.14 0.24 -33.91
CA LYS A 253 -9.76 1.54 -34.21
C LYS A 253 -9.13 2.66 -33.38
N THR A 254 -9.92 3.70 -33.10
CA THR A 254 -9.55 4.86 -32.32
C THR A 254 -10.51 5.05 -31.15
N ALA A 255 -9.98 5.42 -30.00
CA ALA A 255 -10.76 5.92 -28.87
C ALA A 255 -10.57 7.43 -28.76
N GLN A 256 -11.61 8.13 -28.29
CA GLN A 256 -11.59 9.58 -28.10
C GLN A 256 -11.52 9.90 -26.61
N ILE A 257 -10.50 10.65 -26.18
CA ILE A 257 -10.35 11.04 -24.78
C ILE A 257 -11.45 12.06 -24.45
N LYS A 258 -12.20 11.80 -23.39
CA LYS A 258 -13.24 12.71 -22.88
C LYS A 258 -12.78 13.45 -21.64
N LYS A 259 -11.99 12.78 -20.81
CA LYS A 259 -11.53 13.38 -19.55
C LYS A 259 -10.24 12.74 -19.11
N ILE A 260 -9.31 13.57 -18.63
CA ILE A 260 -8.17 13.10 -17.85
C ILE A 260 -8.21 13.83 -16.52
N LYS A 261 -8.14 13.08 -15.43
CA LYS A 261 -7.91 13.60 -14.09
C LYS A 261 -6.57 13.13 -13.59
N LEU A 262 -5.81 14.03 -13.00
CA LEU A 262 -4.58 13.73 -12.31
C LEU A 262 -4.72 14.08 -10.83
N LEU A 263 -4.39 13.11 -9.99
CA LEU A 263 -4.32 13.25 -8.54
C LEU A 263 -2.90 12.86 -8.09
N PRO A 264 -2.47 13.25 -6.88
CA PRO A 264 -1.13 12.91 -6.42
C PRO A 264 -0.88 11.41 -6.32
N LEU A 265 -1.93 10.62 -6.09
CA LEU A 265 -1.84 9.16 -5.89
C LEU A 265 -2.23 8.36 -7.14
N GLY A 266 -2.58 9.01 -8.24
CA GLY A 266 -3.00 8.31 -9.44
C GLY A 266 -3.56 9.20 -10.54
N LEU A 267 -4.06 8.55 -11.58
CA LEU A 267 -4.71 9.22 -12.71
C LEU A 267 -5.97 8.48 -13.12
N THR A 268 -6.87 9.19 -13.77
CA THR A 268 -8.06 8.63 -14.41
C THR A 268 -8.14 9.12 -15.84
N ILE A 269 -8.39 8.21 -16.78
CA ILE A 269 -8.68 8.52 -18.18
C ILE A 269 -10.04 7.96 -18.51
N VAL A 270 -10.92 8.82 -19.05
CA VAL A 270 -12.20 8.42 -19.61
C VAL A 270 -12.12 8.59 -21.11
N SER A 271 -12.42 7.52 -21.84
CA SER A 271 -12.39 7.47 -23.29
C SER A 271 -13.72 6.99 -23.85
N ASP A 272 -14.22 7.67 -24.88
CA ASP A 272 -15.31 7.20 -25.73
C ASP A 272 -14.75 6.15 -26.69
N VAL A 273 -15.31 4.95 -26.59
CA VAL A 273 -14.94 3.73 -27.31
C VAL A 273 -16.12 3.21 -28.12
N SER A 274 -17.07 4.08 -28.47
CA SER A 274 -18.31 3.68 -29.16
C SER A 274 -18.08 3.03 -30.53
N GLU A 275 -16.92 3.24 -31.14
CA GLU A 275 -16.54 2.61 -32.41
C GLU A 275 -15.96 1.19 -32.25
N ILE A 276 -15.77 0.73 -31.01
CA ILE A 276 -15.24 -0.59 -30.68
C ILE A 276 -16.39 -1.54 -30.35
N ASP A 277 -16.42 -2.70 -31.00
CA ASP A 277 -17.40 -3.74 -30.68
C ASP A 277 -17.16 -4.35 -29.29
N GLU A 278 -18.19 -5.00 -28.75
CA GLU A 278 -18.13 -5.59 -27.41
C GLU A 278 -17.10 -6.71 -27.26
N ASP A 279 -16.95 -7.56 -28.28
CA ASP A 279 -16.00 -8.68 -28.23
C ASP A 279 -14.56 -8.16 -28.15
N THR A 280 -14.24 -7.14 -28.95
CA THR A 280 -12.92 -6.48 -28.93
C THR A 280 -12.67 -5.78 -27.59
N ARG A 281 -13.66 -5.10 -27.00
CA ARG A 281 -13.55 -4.48 -25.67
C ARG A 281 -13.24 -5.49 -24.57
N ASN A 282 -13.81 -6.68 -24.65
CA ASN A 282 -13.67 -7.72 -23.60
C ASN A 282 -12.40 -8.58 -23.74
N THR A 283 -11.72 -8.55 -24.88
CA THR A 283 -10.61 -9.48 -25.19
C THR A 283 -9.27 -8.82 -25.46
N THR A 284 -9.24 -7.49 -25.65
CA THR A 284 -8.02 -6.76 -26.02
C THR A 284 -7.35 -6.14 -24.79
N ASP A 285 -6.01 -6.15 -24.73
CA ASP A 285 -5.28 -5.30 -23.80
C ASP A 285 -5.39 -3.85 -24.26
N THR A 286 -6.13 -3.05 -23.49
CA THR A 286 -6.44 -1.66 -23.82
C THR A 286 -5.42 -0.68 -23.23
N ARG A 287 -4.36 -1.17 -22.58
CA ARG A 287 -3.31 -0.33 -22.04
C ARG A 287 -2.51 0.30 -23.18
N CYS A 288 -2.11 1.55 -22.96
CA CYS A 288 -1.24 2.28 -23.86
C CYS A 288 -0.13 2.96 -23.07
N VAL A 289 0.95 3.34 -23.74
CA VAL A 289 2.03 4.08 -23.08
C VAL A 289 1.52 5.46 -22.69
N ILE A 290 1.51 5.72 -21.38
CA ILE A 290 1.17 7.02 -20.78
C ILE A 290 2.46 7.60 -20.18
N ARG A 291 2.79 8.85 -20.52
CA ARG A 291 3.94 9.55 -19.93
C ARG A 291 3.55 10.91 -19.39
N LEU A 292 4.05 11.28 -18.22
CA LEU A 292 3.87 12.61 -17.65
C LEU A 292 5.08 13.46 -18.01
N LYS A 293 4.84 14.66 -18.55
CA LYS A 293 5.87 15.67 -18.80
C LYS A 293 5.92 16.63 -17.64
N MET A 294 7.06 16.67 -16.96
CA MET A 294 7.29 17.48 -15.78
C MET A 294 7.83 18.87 -16.14
N ALA A 295 7.72 19.82 -15.22
CA ALA A 295 8.13 21.22 -15.41
C ALA A 295 9.64 21.41 -15.52
N ASP A 296 10.42 20.48 -14.94
CA ASP A 296 11.87 20.40 -15.11
C ASP A 296 12.30 19.83 -16.48
N GLY A 297 11.33 19.43 -17.32
CA GLY A 297 11.55 18.86 -18.64
C GLY A 297 11.71 17.34 -18.64
N SER A 298 11.71 16.68 -17.49
CA SER A 298 11.75 15.22 -17.39
C SER A 298 10.43 14.57 -17.85
N GLU A 299 10.51 13.31 -18.28
CA GLU A 299 9.35 12.48 -18.63
C GLU A 299 9.31 11.25 -17.72
N ILE A 300 8.18 11.03 -17.07
CA ILE A 300 7.93 9.85 -16.23
C ILE A 300 6.99 8.92 -16.99
N VAL A 301 7.37 7.65 -17.16
CA VAL A 301 6.46 6.64 -17.69
C VAL A 301 5.43 6.30 -16.62
N ALA A 302 4.18 6.74 -16.84
CA ALA A 302 3.11 6.48 -15.90
C ALA A 302 2.63 5.04 -16.01
N ASP A 303 2.28 4.59 -17.21
CA ASP A 303 1.86 3.21 -17.48
C ASP A 303 2.36 2.77 -18.86
N SER A 304 2.54 1.47 -19.04
CA SER A 304 2.99 0.84 -20.27
C SER A 304 2.46 -0.60 -20.38
N PRO A 305 2.09 -1.06 -21.59
CA PRO A 305 1.83 -2.47 -21.81
C PRO A 305 3.09 -3.35 -21.70
N ASP A 306 4.30 -2.78 -21.82
CA ASP A 306 5.56 -3.52 -21.65
C ASP A 306 5.89 -3.68 -20.16
N LEU A 307 5.84 -4.94 -19.69
CA LEU A 307 6.10 -5.30 -18.29
C LEU A 307 7.54 -5.04 -17.83
N LYS A 308 8.46 -4.72 -18.75
CA LYS A 308 9.85 -4.36 -18.42
C LYS A 308 10.02 -2.88 -18.09
N ASP A 309 9.04 -2.04 -18.46
CA ASP A 309 9.11 -0.62 -18.19
C ASP A 309 8.91 -0.35 -16.70
N ASP A 310 9.79 0.50 -16.16
CA ASP A 310 9.70 0.95 -14.77
C ASP A 310 8.58 1.99 -14.62
N CYS A 311 7.34 1.52 -14.55
CA CYS A 311 6.14 2.36 -14.54
C CYS A 311 5.87 2.95 -13.16
N LEU A 312 5.32 4.16 -13.13
CA LEU A 312 4.80 4.76 -11.91
C LEU A 312 3.54 4.04 -11.42
N VAL A 313 2.68 3.58 -12.32
CA VAL A 313 1.48 2.83 -11.98
C VAL A 313 1.87 1.40 -11.56
N ASN A 314 1.40 0.97 -10.39
CA ASN A 314 1.61 -0.39 -9.86
C ASN A 314 0.30 -1.17 -9.64
N GLY A 315 -0.84 -0.54 -9.87
CA GLY A 315 -2.17 -1.16 -9.84
C GLY A 315 -3.18 -0.28 -10.59
N GLY A 316 -4.24 -0.87 -11.14
CA GLY A 316 -5.24 -0.10 -11.85
C GLY A 316 -6.53 -0.85 -12.13
N SER A 317 -7.62 -0.11 -12.27
CA SER A 317 -8.94 -0.66 -12.65
C SER A 317 -9.36 -0.14 -14.02
N ILE A 318 -10.09 -0.98 -14.76
CA ILE A 318 -10.73 -0.62 -16.02
C ILE A 318 -12.22 -0.92 -15.88
N GLY A 319 -13.02 0.13 -15.87
CA GLY A 319 -14.47 0.05 -15.89
C GLY A 319 -15.03 0.37 -17.28
N TRP A 320 -16.18 -0.23 -17.61
CA TRP A 320 -16.92 0.04 -18.84
C TRP A 320 -18.33 0.48 -18.49
N TYR A 321 -18.84 1.52 -19.16
CA TYR A 321 -20.20 1.99 -18.92
C TYR A 321 -20.81 2.64 -20.16
N ASP A 322 -22.14 2.64 -20.19
CA ASP A 322 -22.94 3.22 -21.26
C ASP A 322 -23.63 4.48 -20.79
N GLU A 323 -23.53 5.55 -21.58
CA GLU A 323 -24.19 6.82 -21.29
C GLU A 323 -24.67 7.47 -22.60
N ASN A 324 -25.96 7.82 -22.66
CA ASN A 324 -26.58 8.49 -23.82
C ASN A 324 -26.33 7.78 -25.17
N GLY A 325 -26.35 6.44 -25.17
CA GLY A 325 -26.14 5.63 -26.39
C GLY A 325 -24.68 5.57 -26.86
N ARG A 326 -23.73 5.95 -26.00
CA ARG A 326 -22.29 5.83 -26.23
C ARG A 326 -21.67 4.90 -25.21
N HIS A 327 -20.54 4.30 -25.60
CA HIS A 327 -19.77 3.38 -24.77
C HIS A 327 -18.49 4.06 -24.29
N TYR A 328 -18.21 3.97 -22.99
CA TYR A 328 -17.04 4.59 -22.38
C TYR A 328 -16.20 3.56 -21.64
N GLN A 329 -14.88 3.78 -21.69
CA GLN A 329 -13.91 3.14 -20.83
C GLN A 329 -13.42 4.14 -19.79
N LYS A 330 -13.40 3.75 -18.52
CA LYS A 330 -12.73 4.47 -17.43
C LYS A 330 -11.53 3.66 -16.97
N TYR A 331 -10.34 4.13 -17.31
CA TYR A 331 -9.08 3.63 -16.78
C TYR A 331 -8.69 4.43 -15.53
N VAL A 332 -8.32 3.72 -14.46
CA VAL A 332 -7.78 4.28 -13.22
C VAL A 332 -6.42 3.65 -12.98
N GLY A 333 -5.38 4.46 -12.93
CA GLY A 333 -4.02 4.03 -12.59
C GLY A 333 -3.63 4.57 -11.22
N GLN A 334 -3.17 3.70 -10.33
CA GLN A 334 -2.67 4.02 -9.01
C GLN A 334 -1.15 4.10 -9.02
N PHE A 335 -0.61 5.21 -8.50
CA PHE A 335 0.84 5.43 -8.47
C PHE A 335 1.50 4.76 -7.26
N ARG A 336 2.63 4.09 -7.51
CA ARG A 336 3.51 3.52 -6.49
C ARG A 336 4.18 4.56 -5.59
N LYS A 337 4.24 5.81 -6.06
CA LYS A 337 4.80 6.97 -5.37
C LYS A 337 3.95 8.18 -5.71
N ALA A 338 3.68 9.03 -4.72
CA ALA A 338 2.92 10.23 -5.02
C ALA A 338 3.74 11.20 -5.85
N ILE A 339 3.06 12.05 -6.60
CA ILE A 339 3.71 13.10 -7.41
C ILE A 339 3.14 14.47 -7.07
N ASP A 340 3.97 15.51 -7.19
CA ASP A 340 3.46 16.88 -7.23
C ASP A 340 2.82 17.14 -8.59
N ILE A 341 1.50 17.03 -8.64
CA ILE A 341 0.71 17.22 -9.85
C ILE A 341 0.85 18.64 -10.43
N ASN A 342 1.26 19.64 -9.64
CA ASN A 342 1.49 21.00 -10.14
C ASN A 342 2.73 21.10 -11.03
N GLN A 343 3.66 20.15 -10.91
CA GLN A 343 4.82 20.06 -11.79
C GLN A 343 4.46 19.42 -13.14
N VAL A 344 3.27 18.83 -13.31
CA VAL A 344 2.90 18.19 -14.57
C VAL A 344 2.46 19.25 -15.58
N MET A 345 3.26 19.44 -16.64
CA MET A 345 2.99 20.36 -17.74
C MET A 345 2.16 19.73 -18.87
N GLY A 346 2.17 18.40 -18.97
CA GLY A 346 1.48 17.70 -20.03
C GLY A 346 1.50 16.19 -19.84
N ILE A 347 0.68 15.51 -20.62
CA ILE A 347 0.56 14.05 -20.62
C ILE A 347 0.69 13.57 -22.06
N TYR A 348 1.52 12.56 -22.30
CA TYR A 348 1.54 11.83 -23.55
C TYR A 348 0.69 10.57 -23.42
N ILE A 349 -0.26 10.37 -24.33
CA ILE A 349 -1.08 9.15 -24.41
C ILE A 349 -0.87 8.55 -25.80
N ALA A 350 -0.34 7.32 -25.87
CA ALA A 350 0.04 6.68 -27.12
C ALA A 350 0.91 7.58 -28.04
N GLY A 351 1.78 8.40 -27.44
CA GLY A 351 2.65 9.34 -28.15
C GLY A 351 2.04 10.72 -28.46
N TYR A 352 0.74 10.93 -28.26
CA TYR A 352 0.08 12.21 -28.49
C TYR A 352 0.12 13.09 -27.24
N TYR A 353 0.54 14.35 -27.39
CA TYR A 353 0.74 15.29 -26.29
C TYR A 353 -0.54 16.06 -25.93
N VAL A 354 -0.86 16.07 -24.63
CA VAL A 354 -1.96 16.84 -24.04
C VAL A 354 -1.37 17.86 -23.07
N PRO A 355 -1.47 19.17 -23.35
CA PRO A 355 -0.99 20.17 -22.40
C PRO A 355 -1.90 20.25 -21.18
N VAL A 356 -1.29 20.24 -20.00
CA VAL A 356 -1.98 20.55 -18.74
C VAL A 356 -2.01 22.08 -18.59
N LYS A 357 -3.21 22.65 -18.64
CA LYS A 357 -3.40 24.08 -18.36
C LYS A 357 -3.54 24.28 -16.85
N ASN A 358 -2.42 24.53 -16.18
CA ASN A 358 -2.44 25.01 -14.80
C ASN A 358 -3.04 26.42 -14.81
N TYR A 359 -4.24 26.58 -14.23
CA TYR A 359 -4.66 27.92 -13.81
C TYR A 359 -3.78 28.28 -12.62
N GLY A 360 -2.69 28.99 -12.89
CA GLY A 360 -1.99 29.73 -11.85
C GLY A 360 -3.02 30.63 -11.17
N GLY A 361 -3.35 30.31 -9.91
CA GLY A 361 -4.04 31.24 -9.05
C GLY A 361 -3.20 32.51 -8.95
N GLN A 362 -3.79 33.62 -9.39
CA GLN A 362 -3.55 34.92 -8.77
C GLN A 362 -4.36 35.01 -7.49
#